data_AF-A0A936ADA7-F1
#
_entry.id   AF-A0A936ADA7-F1
#
_cell.length_a   1.000
_cell.length_b   1.000
_cell.length_c   1.000
_cell.angle_alpha   90.00
_cell.angle_beta   90.00
_cell.angle_gamma   90.00
#
_symmetry.space_group_name_H-M   'P 1'
#
loop_
_entity.id
_entity.type
_entity.pdbx_description
1 polymer ?
#
loop_
_entity_poly.entity_id
_entity_poly.type
_entity_poly.pdbx_seq_one_letter_code
_entity_poly.pdbx_strand_id
1 'polypeptide(L)' 'MKLDTRPNIANPDAFYQQLVDLHQERDEAQSRMINASLILLLANHIGDQQVLDEAMRIAAETAASTQQDG' A
#
# COMPACT_ATOMS: atom_id res chain seq x y z
N MET A 1 17.26 6.05 -4.25
CA MET A 1 17.24 5.72 -2.79
C MET A 1 16.73 4.27 -2.67
N LYS A 2 16.95 3.55 -1.56
CA LYS A 2 16.38 2.20 -1.36
C LYS A 2 15.05 2.30 -0.59
N LEU A 3 14.07 1.44 -0.90
CA LEU A 3 12.82 1.35 -0.14
C LEU A 3 13.09 0.96 1.32
N ASP A 4 12.52 1.70 2.27
CA ASP A 4 12.51 1.31 3.69
C ASP A 4 11.26 0.48 3.97
N THR A 5 11.47 -0.81 4.28
CA THR A 5 10.40 -1.76 4.57
C THR A 5 10.14 -1.92 6.07
N ARG A 6 10.84 -1.16 6.92
CA ARG A 6 10.63 -1.20 8.38
C ARG A 6 9.36 -0.43 8.75
N PRO A 7 8.71 -0.79 9.86
CA PRO A 7 7.62 0.02 10.42
C PRO A 7 8.14 1.44 10.71
N ASN A 8 7.67 2.41 9.94
CA ASN A 8 8.09 3.82 10.03
C ASN A 8 6.91 4.77 10.35
N ILE A 9 5.76 4.22 10.72
CA ILE A 9 4.58 5.00 11.10
C ILE A 9 4.62 5.21 12.62
N ALA A 10 4.58 6.46 13.06
CA ALA A 10 4.68 6.82 14.49
C ALA A 10 3.55 6.24 15.35
N ASN A 11 2.35 6.13 14.79
CA ASN A 11 1.21 5.46 15.42
C ASN A 11 0.53 4.54 14.40
N PRO A 12 0.99 3.28 14.27
CA PRO A 12 0.45 2.32 13.32
C PRO A 12 -1.04 2.06 13.55
N ASP A 13 -1.45 1.90 14.81
CA ASP A 13 -2.84 1.56 15.17
C ASP A 13 -3.82 2.64 14.72
N ALA A 14 -3.50 3.92 14.98
CA ALA A 14 -4.33 5.03 14.55
C ALA A 14 -4.40 5.15 13.02
N PHE A 15 -3.29 4.88 12.32
CA PHE A 15 -3.29 4.88 10.85
C PHE A 15 -4.13 3.73 10.28
N TYR A 16 -3.99 2.52 10.82
CA TYR A 16 -4.80 1.38 10.40
C TYR A 16 -6.29 1.61 10.65
N GLN A 17 -6.65 2.19 11.79
CA GLN A 17 -8.05 2.53 12.07
C GLN A 17 -8.61 3.51 11.03
N GLN A 18 -7.87 4.58 10.72
CA GLN A 18 -8.29 5.54 9.69
C GLN A 18 -8.46 4.89 8.30
N LEU A 19 -7.58 3.95 7.95
CA LEU A 19 -7.68 3.24 6.69
C LEU A 19 -8.91 2.32 6.67
N VAL A 20 -9.20 1.62 7.76
CA VAL A 20 -10.42 0.78 7.88
C VAL A 20 -11.68 1.63 7.79
N ASP A 21 -11.73 2.74 8.52
CA ASP A 21 -12.88 3.65 8.53
C ASP A 21 -13.14 4.23 7.12
N LEU A 22 -12.08 4.48 6.34
CA LEU A 22 -12.19 4.95 4.96
C LEU A 22 -12.92 3.96 4.03
N HIS A 23 -12.87 2.66 4.34
CA HIS A 23 -13.47 1.58 3.55
C HIS A 23 -14.79 1.04 4.12
N GLN A 24 -15.13 1.32 5.39
CA GLN A 24 -16.20 0.64 6.13
C GLN A 24 -17.59 0.73 5.47
N GLU A 25 -17.90 1.82 4.78
CA GLU A 25 -19.21 2.06 4.12
C GLU A 25 -19.10 2.10 2.59
N ARG A 26 -18.11 1.39 2.02
CA ARG A 26 -17.81 1.40 0.60
C ARG A 26 -17.98 0.03 -0.02
N ASP A 27 -18.52 0.01 -1.24
CA ASP A 27 -18.49 -1.21 -2.04
C ASP A 27 -17.06 -1.53 -2.50
N GLU A 28 -16.87 -2.72 -3.09
CA GLU A 28 -15.56 -3.15 -3.55
C GLU A 28 -14.99 -2.24 -4.64
N ALA A 29 -15.83 -1.70 -5.53
CA ALA A 29 -15.38 -0.87 -6.64
C ALA A 29 -14.86 0.47 -6.11
N GLN A 30 -15.59 1.09 -5.19
CA GLN A 30 -15.20 2.30 -4.48
C GLN A 30 -13.92 2.07 -3.68
N SER A 31 -13.81 0.94 -2.97
CA SER A 31 -12.59 0.59 -2.23
C SER A 31 -11.38 0.43 -3.14
N ARG A 32 -11.54 -0.20 -4.31
CA ARG A 32 -10.47 -0.28 -5.33
C ARG A 32 -10.08 1.09 -5.87
N MET A 33 -11.04 1.98 -6.11
CA MET A 33 -10.76 3.35 -6.57
C MET A 33 -10.00 4.18 -5.52
N ILE A 34 -10.38 4.05 -4.24
CA ILE A 34 -9.68 4.68 -3.13
C ILE A 34 -8.24 4.18 -3.07
N ASN A 35 -8.03 2.87 -3.12
CA ASN A 35 -6.69 2.28 -3.08
C ASN A 35 -5.81 2.73 -4.26
N ALA A 36 -6.35 2.74 -5.48
CA ALA A 36 -5.62 3.23 -6.64
C ALA A 36 -5.23 4.71 -6.49
N SER A 37 -6.15 5.54 -5.97
CA SER A 37 -5.90 6.96 -5.72
C SER A 37 -4.83 7.18 -4.65
N LEU A 38 -4.89 6.43 -3.54
CA LEU A 38 -3.88 6.46 -2.48
C LEU A 38 -2.51 6.05 -3.01
N ILE A 39 -2.41 4.97 -3.79
CA ILE A 39 -1.15 4.51 -4.40
C ILE A 39 -0.54 5.64 -5.24
N LEU A 40 -1.32 6.29 -6.10
CA LEU A 40 -0.81 7.39 -6.93
C LEU A 40 -0.37 8.60 -6.11
N LEU A 41 -1.12 8.99 -5.08
CA LEU A 41 -0.75 10.09 -4.20
C LEU A 41 0.56 9.81 -3.45
N LEU A 42 0.72 8.60 -2.92
CA LEU A 42 1.92 8.18 -2.22
C LEU A 42 3.11 8.04 -3.17
N ALA A 43 2.89 7.52 -4.39
CA ALA A 43 3.92 7.44 -5.42
C ALA A 43 4.44 8.84 -5.81
N ASN A 44 3.54 9.80 -5.97
CA ASN A 44 3.90 11.19 -6.23
C ASN A 44 4.65 11.83 -5.06
N HIS A 45 4.28 11.51 -3.82
CA HIS A 45 4.98 11.99 -2.63
C HIS A 45 6.41 11.41 -2.54
N ILE A 46 6.60 10.14 -2.89
CA ILE A 46 7.90 9.47 -2.91
C ILE A 46 8.80 10.06 -4.01
N GLY A 47 8.29 10.19 -5.24
CA GLY A 47 8.98 10.83 -6.37
C GLY A 47 10.26 10.16 -6.88
N ASP A 48 10.80 9.15 -6.20
CA ASP A 48 12.00 8.39 -6.58
C ASP A 48 11.63 7.11 -7.33
N GLN A 49 11.92 7.06 -8.63
CA GLN A 49 11.63 5.92 -9.49
C GLN A 49 12.22 4.61 -8.98
N GLN A 50 13.44 4.62 -8.41
CA GLN A 50 14.08 3.38 -7.93
C GLN A 50 13.32 2.80 -6.74
N VAL A 51 12.81 3.67 -5.85
CA VAL A 51 12.00 3.26 -4.70
C VAL A 51 10.66 2.67 -5.18
N LEU A 52 10.05 3.29 -6.19
CA LEU A 52 8.79 2.80 -6.77
C LEU A 52 8.96 1.44 -7.46
N ASP A 53 10.04 1.26 -8.23
CA ASP A 53 10.36 0.00 -8.90
C ASP A 53 10.59 -1.13 -7.89
N GLU A 54 11.33 -0.85 -6.80
CA GLU A 54 11.56 -1.82 -5.72
C GLU A 54 10.25 -2.17 -5.00
N ALA A 55 9.39 -1.19 -4.73
CA ALA A 55 8.09 -1.41 -4.12
C ALA A 55 7.19 -2.31 -4.98
N MET A 56 7.13 -2.06 -6.29
CA MET A 56 6.34 -2.88 -7.23
C MET A 56 6.83 -4.32 -7.30
N ARG A 57 8.17 -4.53 -7.32
CA ARG A 57 8.77 -5.87 -7.30
C ARG A 57 8.37 -6.64 -6.04
N ILE A 58 8.51 -6.02 -4.87
CA ILE A 58 8.17 -6.66 -3.57
C ILE A 58 6.67 -6.98 -3.49
N ALA A 59 5.80 -6.09 -3.97
CA ALA A 59 4.36 -6.32 -4.00
C ALA A 59 3.98 -7.52 -4.87
N ALA A 60 4.60 -7.67 -6.05
CA ALA A 60 4.39 -8.80 -6.95
C ALA A 60 4.84 -10.13 -6.33
N GLU A 61 6.00 -10.14 -5.64
CA GLU A 61 6.51 -11.31 -4.92
C GLU A 61 5.56 -11.73 -3.79
N THR A 62 5.09 -10.79 -2.99
CA THR A 62 4.16 -11.04 -1.87
C THR A 62 2.84 -11.67 -2.34
N ALA A 63 2.30 -11.18 -3.46
CA ALA A 63 1.10 -11.74 -4.06
C ALA A 63 1.31 -13.18 -4.53
N ALA A 64 2.46 -13.49 -5.13
CA ALA A 64 2.81 -14.83 -5.59
C ALA A 64 2.99 -15.82 -4.42
N SER A 65 3.59 -15.39 -3.30
CA SER A 65 3.78 -16.24 -2.11
C SER A 65 2.46 -16.61 -1.44
N THR A 66 1.50 -15.69 -1.39
CA THR A 66 0.18 -15.93 -0.79
C THR A 66 -0.65 -16.96 -1.56
N GLN A 67 -0.32 -17.22 -2.82
CA GLN A 67 -1.00 -18.20 -3.67
C GLN A 67 -0.43 -19.63 -3.58
N GLN A 68 0.73 -19.81 -2.94
CA GLN A 68 1.42 -21.11 -2.84
C GLN A 68 1.09 -21.90 -1.56
N ASP A 69 0.41 -21.30 -0.58
CA ASP A 69 0.02 -21.93 0.70
C ASP A 69 -1.41 -22.49 0.69
N GLY A 70 -1.95 -22.85 -0.48
CA GLY A 70 -3.30 -23.39 -0.70
C GLY A 70 -3.34 -24.87 -1.05
#